data_AF-F8CCB2-F1
#
_entry.id   AF-F8CCB2-F1
#
_cell.length_a   1.000
_cell.length_b   1.000
_cell.length_c   1.000
_cell.angle_alpha   90.00
_cell.angle_beta   90.00
_cell.angle_gamma   90.00
#
_symmetry.space_group_name_H-M   'P 1'
#
loop_
_entity.id
_entity.type
_entity.pdbx_description
1 polymer ?
#
loop_
_entity_poly.entity_id
_entity_poly.type
_entity_poly.pdbx_seq_one_letter_code
_entity_poly.pdbx_strand_id
1 'polypeptide(L)'
;MDRAIHAVLDEGLRMRGTQRDLFGVQGLAKHRRNVFGRAGAPCPRCTTPVSHQRIGARNTYWCASCQPLTSAPEVPAQSTLL
;
A
#
# COMPACT_ATOMS: atom_id res chain seq x y z
N MET A 1 1.87 -11.84 4.94
CA MET A 1 1.71 -10.37 5.01
C MET A 1 2.71 -9.74 5.95
N ASP A 2 2.82 -10.27 7.17
CA ASP A 2 3.80 -9.89 8.21
C ASP A 2 5.20 -9.48 7.67
N ARG A 3 5.91 -10.40 7.01
CA ARG A 3 7.25 -10.12 6.42
C ARG A 3 7.32 -8.88 5.52
N ALA A 4 6.27 -8.61 4.73
CA ALA A 4 6.28 -7.46 3.82
C ALA A 4 6.14 -6.14 4.58
N ILE A 5 5.40 -6.13 5.70
CA ILE A 5 5.27 -4.96 6.57
C ILE A 5 6.61 -4.64 7.21
N HIS A 6 7.25 -5.63 7.83
CA HIS A 6 8.57 -5.46 8.44
C HIS A 6 9.62 -4.96 7.44
N ALA A 7 9.73 -5.60 6.27
CA ALA A 7 10.71 -5.22 5.26
C ALA A 7 10.55 -3.77 4.78
N VAL A 8 9.31 -3.30 4.58
CA VAL A 8 9.03 -1.93 4.13
C VAL A 8 9.30 -0.91 5.24
N LEU A 9 8.96 -1.24 6.50
CA LEU A 9 9.23 -0.37 7.65
C LEU A 9 10.73 -0.24 7.94
N ASP A 10 11.46 -1.35 7.93
CA ASP A 10 12.92 -1.36 8.14
C ASP A 10 13.64 -0.52 7.07
N GLU A 11 13.22 -0.68 5.81
CA GLU A 11 13.72 0.15 4.72
C GLU A 11 13.39 1.64 4.92
N GLY A 12 12.16 1.95 5.34
CA GLY A 12 11.72 3.30 5.64
C GLY A 12 12.55 3.95 6.75
N LEU A 13 12.81 3.22 7.84
CA LEU A 13 13.66 3.67 8.95
C LEU A 13 15.09 3.96 8.50
N ARG A 14 15.68 3.05 7.73
CA ARG A 14 17.03 3.21 7.18
C ARG A 14 17.16 4.45 6.28
N MET A 15 16.06 4.86 5.65
CA MET A 15 15.97 6.04 4.79
C MET A 15 15.37 7.28 5.48
N ARG A 16 15.11 7.24 6.79
CA ARG A 16 14.50 8.35 7.56
C ARG A 16 13.11 8.78 7.06
N GLY A 17 12.32 7.84 6.55
CA GLY A 17 10.95 8.10 6.08
C GLY A 17 10.89 8.98 4.82
N THR A 18 9.70 9.50 4.52
CA THR A 18 9.42 10.27 3.28
C THR A 18 9.36 11.78 3.48
N GLN A 19 9.16 12.23 4.72
CA GLN A 19 8.98 13.62 5.13
C GLN A 19 10.23 14.14 5.85
N ARG A 20 10.22 15.42 6.24
CA ARG A 20 11.23 15.95 7.14
C ARG A 20 11.00 15.43 8.56
N ASP A 21 12.08 15.08 9.25
CA ASP A 21 12.03 14.73 10.67
C ASP A 21 11.95 15.97 11.58
N LEU A 22 11.92 15.76 12.89
CA LEU A 22 11.80 16.83 13.90
C LEU A 22 13.00 17.80 13.90
N PHE A 23 14.12 17.41 13.30
CA PHE A 23 15.31 18.24 13.15
C PHE A 23 15.38 18.90 11.76
N GLY A 24 14.33 18.74 10.95
CA GLY A 24 14.23 19.31 9.62
C GLY A 24 14.96 18.52 8.53
N VAL A 25 15.53 17.34 8.84
CA VAL A 25 16.27 16.53 7.88
C VAL A 25 15.29 15.81 6.96
N GLN A 26 15.46 15.96 5.64
CA GLN A 26 14.57 15.35 4.65
C GLN A 26 14.82 13.83 4.54
N GLY A 27 13.78 13.04 4.79
CA GLY A 27 13.79 11.61 4.55
C GLY A 27 13.90 11.25 3.06
N LEU A 28 14.56 10.13 2.77
CA LEU A 28 14.91 9.67 1.42
C LEU A 28 14.06 8.49 0.95
N ALA A 29 13.08 8.02 1.73
CA ALA A 29 12.25 6.86 1.42
C ALA A 29 11.24 7.07 0.26
N LYS A 30 11.47 8.07 -0.59
CA LYS A 30 10.65 8.35 -1.78
C LYS A 30 10.83 7.29 -2.87
N HIS A 31 11.97 6.58 -2.89
CA HIS A 31 12.38 5.68 -3.97
C HIS A 31 11.60 4.37 -4.10
N ARG A 32 10.71 4.02 -3.15
CA ARG A 32 9.95 2.76 -3.21
C ARG A 32 8.44 2.91 -3.10
N ARG A 33 7.91 4.09 -3.47
CA ARG A 33 6.47 4.27 -3.71
C ARG A 33 6.06 3.50 -4.96
N ASN A 34 5.95 2.18 -4.84
CA ASN A 34 5.64 1.29 -5.96
C ASN A 34 4.27 1.61 -6.57
N VAL A 35 3.30 1.97 -5.74
CA VAL A 35 1.93 2.31 -6.15
C VAL A 35 1.42 3.64 -5.58
N PHE A 36 1.90 4.07 -4.41
CA PHE A 36 1.38 5.27 -3.75
C PHE A 36 1.60 6.54 -4.58
N GLY A 37 0.50 7.26 -4.88
CA GLY A 37 0.55 8.48 -5.69
C GLY A 37 0.86 8.26 -7.18
N ARG A 38 0.76 7.02 -7.66
CA ARG A 38 1.11 6.62 -9.03
C ARG A 38 -0.10 6.20 -9.87
N ALA A 39 -1.32 6.67 -9.54
CA ALA A 39 -2.52 6.34 -10.31
C ALA A 39 -2.32 6.54 -11.82
N GLY A 40 -2.69 5.54 -12.61
CA GLY A 40 -2.51 5.53 -14.07
C GLY A 40 -1.09 5.22 -14.55
N ALA A 41 -0.06 5.35 -13.71
CA ALA A 41 1.30 4.99 -14.09
C ALA A 41 1.48 3.45 -14.13
N PRO A 42 2.44 2.93 -14.93
CA PRO A 42 2.66 1.49 -15.03
C PRO A 42 3.18 0.91 -13.71
N CYS A 43 2.58 -0.21 -13.27
CA CYS A 43 3.08 -1.00 -12.15
C CYS A 43 4.54 -1.42 -12.43
N PRO A 44 5.47 -1.24 -11.46
CA PRO A 44 6.88 -1.61 -11.66
C PRO A 44 7.12 -3.12 -11.78
N ARG A 45 6.11 -3.96 -11.51
CA ARG A 45 6.20 -5.43 -11.60
C ARG A 45 5.59 -5.99 -12.88
N CYS A 46 4.40 -5.52 -13.28
CA CYS A 46 3.62 -6.14 -14.37
C CYS A 46 3.05 -5.14 -15.38
N THR A 47 3.46 -3.87 -15.32
CA THR A 47 3.03 -2.77 -16.20
C THR A 47 1.54 -2.42 -16.22
N THR A 48 0.66 -3.20 -15.58
CA THR A 48 -0.75 -2.84 -15.39
C THR A 48 -0.85 -1.45 -14.75
N PRO A 49 -1.66 -0.52 -15.28
CA PRO A 49 -1.85 0.79 -14.67
C PRO A 49 -2.25 0.68 -13.20
N VAL A 50 -1.61 1.47 -12.35
CA VAL A 50 -1.94 1.50 -10.92
C VAL A 50 -3.34 2.09 -10.73
N SER A 51 -4.19 1.35 -10.02
CA SER A 51 -5.54 1.73 -9.64
C SER A 51 -5.52 2.64 -8.40
N HIS A 52 -6.57 3.45 -8.25
CA HIS A 52 -6.76 4.33 -7.11
C HIS A 52 -8.24 4.44 -6.76
N GLN A 53 -8.53 4.50 -5.45
CA GLN A 53 -9.85 4.77 -4.90
C GLN A 53 -9.71 5.47 -3.55
N ARG A 54 -10.72 6.22 -3.15
CA ARG A 54 -10.83 6.77 -1.80
C ARG A 54 -11.70 5.85 -0.92
N ILE A 55 -11.12 5.29 0.13
CA ILE A 55 -11.79 4.41 1.11
C ILE A 55 -11.72 5.09 2.48
N GLY A 56 -12.84 5.35 3.14
CA GLY A 56 -12.85 5.97 4.49
C GLY A 56 -12.04 7.26 4.58
N ALA A 57 -12.16 8.14 3.58
CA ALA A 57 -11.39 9.39 3.44
C ALA A 57 -9.86 9.22 3.28
N ARG A 58 -9.36 8.03 2.95
CA ARG A 58 -7.95 7.77 2.62
C ARG A 58 -7.80 7.39 1.15
N ASN A 59 -6.79 7.93 0.49
CA ASN A 59 -6.41 7.49 -0.84
C ASN A 59 -5.72 6.12 -0.75
N THR A 60 -6.25 5.14 -1.47
CA THR A 60 -5.73 3.78 -1.55
C THR A 60 -5.29 3.52 -2.99
N TYR A 61 -4.07 3.03 -3.16
CA TYR A 61 -3.48 2.71 -4.47
C TYR A 61 -3.08 1.23 -4.50
N TRP A 62 -3.34 0.54 -5.61
CA TRP A 62 -2.98 -0.87 -5.77
C TRP A 62 -2.79 -1.22 -7.25
N CYS A 63 -2.18 -2.36 -7.53
CA CYS A 63 -2.16 -2.94 -8.87
C CYS A 63 -3.17 -4.08 -8.94
N ALA A 64 -4.20 -3.97 -9.78
CA ALA A 64 -5.26 -4.98 -9.88
C ALA A 64 -4.76 -6.37 -10.32
N SER A 65 -3.65 -6.44 -11.06
CA SER A 65 -3.03 -7.70 -11.48
C SER A 65 -2.16 -8.31 -10.38
N CYS A 66 -1.34 -7.51 -9.68
CA CYS A 66 -0.45 -8.01 -8.62
C CYS A 66 -1.16 -8.22 -7.27
N GLN A 67 -2.29 -7.55 -7.05
CA GLN A 67 -3.07 -7.58 -5.81
C GLN A 67 -4.56 -7.81 -6.18
N PRO A 68 -4.92 -9.02 -6.66
CA PRO A 68 -6.28 -9.32 -7.05
C PRO A 68 -7.21 -9.33 -5.83
N LEU A 69 -8.51 -9.07 -6.05
CA LEU A 69 -9.56 -9.06 -5.02
C LEU A 69 -9.92 -10.47 -4.47
N THR A 70 -9.03 -11.46 -4.63
CA THR A 70 -9.40 -12.88 -4.53
C THR A 70 -9.68 -13.40 -3.11
N SER A 71 -9.51 -12.58 -2.08
CA SER A 71 -10.07 -12.89 -0.76
C SER A 71 -11.47 -12.31 -0.68
N ALA A 72 -12.47 -13.08 -1.14
CA ALA A 72 -13.79 -12.92 -0.57
C ALA A 72 -13.63 -13.01 0.95
N PRO A 73 -14.19 -12.10 1.76
CA PRO A 73 -14.26 -12.37 3.18
C PRO A 73 -14.99 -13.71 3.33
N GLU A 74 -14.39 -14.66 4.05
CA GLU A 74 -15.18 -15.70 4.71
C GLU A 74 -16.15 -14.93 5.59
N VAL A 75 -17.37 -14.71 5.11
CA VAL A 75 -18.48 -14.30 5.98
C VAL A 75 -18.65 -15.50 6.89
N PRO A 76 -18.40 -15.41 8.21
CA PRO A 76 -18.78 -16.47 9.10
C PRO A 76 -20.29 -16.61 8.94
N ALA A 77 -20.75 -17.76 8.46
CA ALA A 77 -22.14 -18.14 8.53
C ALA A 77 -22.51 -18.30 10.01
N GLN A 78 -22.84 -17.20 10.67
CA GLN A 78 -23.53 -17.18 11.95
C GLN A 78 -24.82 -16.41 11.69
N SER A 79 -25.81 -17.13 11.15
CA SER A 79 -26.84 -17.84 11.90
C SER A 79 -27.90 -16.86 12.36
N THR A 80 -29.02 -16.92 11.66
CA THR A 80 -30.32 -16.54 12.15
C THR A 80 -30.48 -16.97 13.62
N LEU A 81 -30.72 -16.01 14.48
CA LEU A 81 -31.45 -16.13 15.74
C LEU A 81 -32.45 -14.96 15.63
N LEU A 82 -33.75 -15.12 15.35
CA LEU A 82 -34.77 -15.86 16.12
C LEU A 82 -34.39 -16.04 17.59
#